data_AF-A0A3D3R9J9-F1
#
_entry.id   AF-A0A3D3R9J9-F1
#
_cell.length_a   1.000
_cell.length_b   1.000
_cell.length_c   1.000
_cell.angle_alpha   90.00
_cell.angle_beta   90.00
_cell.angle_gamma   90.00
#
_symmetry.space_group_name_H-M   'P 1'
#
loop_
_entity.id
_entity.type
_entity.pdbx_description
1 polymer ?
#
loop_
_entity_poly.entity_id
_entity_poly.type
_entity_poly.pdbx_seq_one_letter_code
_entity_poly.pdbx_strand_id
1 'polypeptide(L)'
;MFARIHTQVCSVYVCLTVRFCLLISFCLLTISATSAFSLAADQLPLKYKWDKGQQYAYRVKIEVNMENYEETLSGVEIYDVTAADDNSFSLRCSGNLNSVTKSKSRRPLIPPMRMHRHRSPFAGLSGSFAGAFEQHSLDLNRHGEIDTVKGSSLLPYLLGHLSQINLIPLSPDGQRNWSESEKSSISVISSSNRISSPLRGPDIDKTMGAKKTSEYKITGQEGDLVTIEASYSYRTISTIDDSEPEVELTGTGIIQFDQKQGCVQNLSLNYKLIQRSENSTQKIPITLSSTLLSTDELTKLKAEQKAAMAKHAAEKKKREDAARFEIPENIDDELKLILTDLATKNVLKRKAALQKLSQTKPDQENPDISGILIGILESKDITVVQDASRALAVWSTRADIPAMTGLLKEVNILGQASVMEAILKHETPEGVTAVAELLKDPIKAHNASKKLIEYGSGAEDAVLKQLDPDQFIVLVNVFRVLKEIGTEKSLKKIEEVNQSTTNNNFRFQAASTVKAIESRIN
;
A
#
# COMPACT_ATOMS: atom_id res chain seq x y z
N MET A 1 -19.93 -38.91 -125.33
CA MET A 1 -19.50 -40.31 -125.10
C MET A 1 -19.74 -40.59 -123.62
N PHE A 2 -20.90 -41.17 -123.29
CA PHE A 2 -21.47 -41.18 -121.93
C PHE A 2 -21.16 -42.49 -121.18
N ALA A 3 -20.58 -42.40 -119.98
CA ALA A 3 -20.66 -43.39 -118.89
C ALA A 3 -20.04 -42.80 -117.60
N ARG A 4 -20.78 -42.79 -116.47
CA ARG A 4 -20.56 -43.54 -115.19
C ARG A 4 -19.38 -43.06 -114.29
N ILE A 5 -19.31 -43.18 -112.95
CA ILE A 5 -20.14 -43.49 -111.74
C ILE A 5 -19.19 -43.22 -110.51
N HIS A 6 -19.73 -43.15 -109.27
CA HIS A 6 -19.10 -43.13 -107.92
C HIS A 6 -18.68 -41.72 -107.41
N THR A 7 -18.86 -41.30 -106.14
CA THR A 7 -18.83 -41.99 -104.83
C THR A 7 -19.52 -41.12 -103.72
N GLN A 8 -20.06 -41.78 -102.69
CA GLN A 8 -20.19 -41.45 -101.24
C GLN A 8 -20.57 -40.02 -100.73
N VAL A 9 -21.70 -39.80 -100.01
CA VAL A 9 -22.03 -40.08 -98.56
C VAL A 9 -21.35 -39.05 -97.62
N CYS A 10 -21.98 -38.30 -96.68
CA CYS A 10 -23.22 -38.46 -95.89
C CYS A 10 -23.78 -37.11 -95.35
N SER A 11 -25.10 -37.12 -95.09
CA SER A 11 -26.05 -36.07 -94.61
C SER A 11 -25.86 -35.65 -93.13
N VAL A 12 -25.89 -34.38 -92.69
CA VAL A 12 -27.00 -33.40 -92.46
C VAL A 12 -28.06 -33.86 -91.44
N TYR A 13 -28.27 -33.11 -90.34
CA TYR A 13 -29.48 -32.29 -90.08
C TYR A 13 -29.55 -31.62 -88.69
N VAL A 14 -30.00 -30.35 -88.74
CA VAL A 14 -30.38 -29.42 -87.66
C VAL A 14 -31.91 -29.25 -87.72
N CYS A 15 -32.64 -29.10 -86.58
CA CYS A 15 -33.74 -28.11 -86.41
C CYS A 15 -34.58 -28.20 -85.11
N LEU A 16 -34.86 -27.00 -84.56
CA LEU A 16 -36.11 -26.42 -83.97
C LEU A 16 -36.76 -26.88 -82.64
N THR A 17 -36.68 -25.98 -81.63
CA THR A 17 -37.73 -25.33 -80.77
C THR A 17 -39.05 -26.03 -80.36
N VAL A 18 -39.40 -25.99 -79.04
CA VAL A 18 -40.58 -25.32 -78.38
C VAL A 18 -40.97 -25.95 -77.01
N ARG A 19 -41.03 -25.08 -75.97
CA ARG A 19 -41.83 -24.97 -74.71
C ARG A 19 -42.38 -26.18 -73.88
N PHE A 20 -42.15 -26.02 -72.56
CA PHE A 20 -43.04 -26.14 -71.38
C PHE A 20 -43.19 -27.46 -70.56
N CYS A 21 -42.84 -27.30 -69.27
CA CYS A 21 -43.49 -27.79 -68.04
C CYS A 21 -43.03 -29.09 -67.32
N LEU A 22 -42.82 -28.88 -66.00
CA LEU A 22 -42.98 -29.76 -64.83
C LEU A 22 -41.78 -30.61 -64.32
N LEU A 23 -41.10 -30.01 -63.31
CA LEU A 23 -40.81 -30.55 -61.97
C LEU A 23 -40.25 -31.99 -61.85
N ILE A 24 -39.03 -32.13 -61.32
CA ILE A 24 -38.75 -32.70 -59.97
C ILE A 24 -37.24 -32.60 -59.66
N SER A 25 -37.00 -32.04 -58.47
CA SER A 25 -35.80 -31.93 -57.65
C SER A 25 -34.81 -33.11 -57.69
N PHE A 26 -33.49 -32.86 -57.78
CA PHE A 26 -32.55 -33.03 -56.66
C PHE A 26 -31.11 -32.60 -57.01
N CYS A 27 -30.43 -32.05 -55.99
CA CYS A 27 -29.08 -31.51 -55.91
C CYS A 27 -27.94 -32.38 -56.47
N LEU A 28 -26.84 -31.74 -56.91
CA LEU A 28 -25.48 -31.88 -56.32
C LEU A 28 -24.38 -31.10 -57.09
N LEU A 29 -23.61 -30.33 -56.30
CA LEU A 29 -22.21 -29.91 -56.44
C LEU A 29 -21.68 -29.35 -57.78
N THR A 30 -21.42 -28.03 -57.79
CA THR A 30 -20.26 -27.45 -58.48
C THR A 30 -19.42 -26.64 -57.50
N ILE A 31 -18.22 -27.13 -57.21
CA ILE A 31 -17.18 -26.44 -56.44
C ILE A 31 -16.51 -25.47 -57.40
N SER A 32 -16.80 -24.18 -57.28
CA SER A 32 -15.97 -23.11 -57.85
C SER A 32 -14.90 -22.73 -56.84
N ALA A 33 -13.67 -23.19 -57.08
CA ALA A 33 -12.48 -22.72 -56.40
C ALA A 33 -12.27 -21.24 -56.76
N THR A 34 -12.74 -20.35 -55.89
CA THR A 34 -12.31 -18.95 -55.87
C THR A 34 -11.10 -18.86 -54.98
N SER A 35 -9.92 -18.79 -55.60
CA SER A 35 -8.69 -18.38 -54.96
C SER A 35 -8.87 -16.94 -54.47
N ALA A 36 -9.16 -16.80 -53.17
CA ALA A 36 -9.08 -15.53 -52.49
C ALA A 36 -7.61 -15.08 -52.49
N PHE A 37 -7.25 -14.22 -53.44
CA PHE A 37 -6.11 -13.34 -53.30
C PHE A 37 -6.42 -12.39 -52.13
N SER A 38 -6.01 -12.78 -50.93
CA SER A 38 -5.83 -11.84 -49.84
C SER A 38 -4.72 -10.89 -50.27
N LEU A 39 -5.07 -9.63 -50.51
CA LEU A 39 -4.10 -8.53 -50.55
C LEU A 39 -3.29 -8.63 -49.26
N ALA A 40 -1.99 -8.93 -49.41
CA ALA A 40 -1.05 -8.96 -48.31
C ALA A 40 -1.14 -7.64 -47.56
N ALA A 41 -1.77 -7.67 -46.38
CA ALA A 41 -1.72 -6.56 -45.45
C ALA A 41 -0.24 -6.33 -45.13
N ASP A 42 0.25 -5.12 -45.39
CA ASP A 42 1.63 -4.72 -45.16
C ASP A 42 2.06 -5.11 -43.74
N GLN A 43 3.01 -6.05 -43.64
CA GLN A 43 3.47 -6.60 -42.37
C GLN A 43 4.22 -5.53 -41.59
N LEU A 44 3.95 -5.42 -40.28
CA LEU A 44 4.62 -4.47 -39.40
C LEU A 44 5.29 -5.23 -38.25
N PRO A 45 6.52 -5.76 -38.45
CA PRO A 45 7.20 -6.53 -37.41
C PRO A 45 7.63 -5.63 -36.25
N LEU A 46 7.02 -5.85 -35.09
CA LEU A 46 7.38 -5.21 -33.83
C LEU A 46 8.24 -6.16 -33.00
N LYS A 47 9.28 -5.62 -32.36
CA LYS A 47 10.15 -6.37 -31.45
C LYS A 47 10.68 -5.49 -30.33
N TYR A 48 10.93 -6.10 -29.17
CA TYR A 48 11.63 -5.46 -28.08
C TYR A 48 13.11 -5.29 -28.42
N LYS A 49 13.67 -4.12 -28.11
CA LYS A 49 15.09 -3.76 -28.40
C LYS A 49 15.88 -3.47 -27.13
N TRP A 50 15.60 -4.23 -26.08
CA TRP A 50 16.20 -4.04 -24.77
C TRP A 50 17.58 -4.68 -24.71
N ASP A 51 18.59 -3.91 -24.32
CA ASP A 51 19.98 -4.35 -24.24
C ASP A 51 20.46 -4.43 -22.79
N LYS A 52 21.43 -5.31 -22.56
CA LYS A 52 22.00 -5.53 -21.22
C LYS A 52 22.49 -4.23 -20.59
N GLY A 53 22.10 -4.02 -19.33
CA GLY A 53 22.47 -2.84 -18.55
C GLY A 53 21.52 -1.65 -18.72
N GLN A 54 20.55 -1.72 -19.64
CA GLN A 54 19.47 -0.75 -19.71
C GLN A 54 18.46 -0.97 -18.58
N GLN A 55 17.74 0.10 -18.27
CA GLN A 55 16.70 0.10 -17.27
C GLN A 55 15.50 0.88 -17.79
N TYR A 56 14.32 0.30 -17.62
CA TYR A 56 13.05 0.91 -17.98
C TYR A 56 12.19 1.01 -16.74
N ALA A 57 11.63 2.19 -16.48
CA ALA A 57 10.78 2.40 -15.33
C ALA A 57 9.41 2.90 -15.76
N TYR A 58 8.35 2.30 -15.22
CA TYR A 58 6.97 2.57 -15.58
C TYR A 58 6.21 3.08 -14.37
N ARG A 59 5.53 4.21 -14.52
CA ARG A 59 4.56 4.68 -13.54
C ARG A 59 3.25 3.93 -13.78
N VAL A 60 2.93 3.03 -12.85
CA VAL A 60 1.73 2.19 -12.89
C VAL A 60 0.68 2.77 -11.95
N LYS A 61 -0.57 2.79 -12.40
CA LYS A 61 -1.74 3.19 -11.61
C LYS A 61 -2.92 2.29 -11.94
N ILE A 62 -3.43 1.61 -10.92
CA ILE A 62 -4.59 0.74 -10.98
C ILE A 62 -5.66 1.35 -10.08
N GLU A 63 -6.85 1.59 -10.63
CA GLU A 63 -8.00 2.11 -9.91
C GLU A 63 -9.11 1.07 -9.93
N VAL A 64 -9.62 0.73 -8.76
CA VAL A 64 -10.70 -0.24 -8.57
C VAL A 64 -11.87 0.51 -7.96
N ASN A 65 -12.98 0.55 -8.68
CA ASN A 65 -14.12 1.36 -8.33
C ASN A 65 -15.23 0.47 -7.74
N MET A 66 -15.43 0.53 -6.42
CA MET A 66 -16.47 -0.23 -5.73
C MET A 66 -17.67 0.66 -5.44
N GLU A 67 -18.79 0.07 -5.02
CA GLU A 67 -20.00 0.82 -4.68
C GLU A 67 -19.75 1.85 -3.56
N ASN A 68 -19.08 1.44 -2.48
CA ASN A 68 -18.92 2.22 -1.26
C ASN A 68 -17.55 2.91 -1.10
N TYR A 69 -16.57 2.55 -1.93
CA TYR A 69 -15.21 3.05 -1.84
C TYR A 69 -14.49 2.95 -3.19
N GLU A 70 -13.33 3.58 -3.26
CA GLU A 70 -12.41 3.50 -4.38
C GLU A 70 -11.03 3.10 -3.84
N GLU A 71 -10.37 2.17 -4.52
CA GLU A 71 -9.01 1.75 -4.21
C GLU A 71 -8.08 2.12 -5.36
N THR A 72 -6.97 2.75 -5.04
CA THR A 72 -5.93 3.09 -6.00
C THR A 72 -4.63 2.41 -5.56
N LEU A 73 -4.05 1.59 -6.43
CA LEU A 73 -2.69 1.09 -6.31
C LEU A 73 -1.81 1.83 -7.31
N SER A 74 -0.82 2.59 -6.84
CA SER A 74 0.02 3.40 -7.73
C SER A 74 1.47 3.47 -7.28
N GLY A 75 2.38 3.64 -8.24
CA GLY A 75 3.80 3.76 -7.95
C GLY A 75 4.63 3.48 -9.19
N VAL A 76 5.84 2.96 -8.99
CA VAL A 76 6.80 2.75 -10.07
C VAL A 76 7.29 1.32 -10.07
N GLU A 77 7.22 0.71 -11.24
CA GLU A 77 7.84 -0.56 -11.58
C GLU A 77 9.11 -0.32 -12.40
N ILE A 78 10.13 -1.13 -12.18
CA ILE A 78 11.45 -1.00 -12.77
C ILE A 78 11.87 -2.36 -13.33
N TYR A 79 12.26 -2.35 -14.59
CA TYR A 79 12.86 -3.48 -15.30
C TYR A 79 14.35 -3.23 -15.49
N ASP A 80 15.19 -4.06 -14.88
CA ASP A 80 16.63 -4.09 -15.10
C ASP A 80 16.97 -5.20 -16.09
N VAL A 81 17.56 -4.86 -17.23
CA VAL A 81 17.96 -5.84 -18.24
C VAL A 81 19.30 -6.47 -17.83
N THR A 82 19.25 -7.70 -17.35
CA THR A 82 20.41 -8.41 -16.78
C THR A 82 21.22 -9.19 -17.83
N ALA A 83 20.55 -9.68 -18.86
CA ALA A 83 21.14 -10.34 -20.02
C ALA A 83 20.30 -10.03 -21.27
N ALA A 84 20.93 -10.04 -22.44
CA ALA A 84 20.29 -9.85 -23.73
C ALA A 84 21.16 -10.47 -24.83
N ASP A 85 20.54 -11.15 -25.78
CA ASP A 85 21.13 -11.68 -27.01
C ASP A 85 20.21 -11.40 -28.21
N ASP A 86 20.53 -11.90 -29.40
CA ASP A 86 19.74 -11.59 -30.60
C ASP A 86 18.28 -12.10 -30.54
N ASN A 87 18.00 -13.13 -29.73
CA ASN A 87 16.71 -13.83 -29.69
C ASN A 87 15.93 -13.63 -28.38
N SER A 88 16.62 -13.31 -27.27
CA SER A 88 16.06 -13.29 -25.93
C SER A 88 16.69 -12.24 -25.03
N PHE A 89 16.03 -11.97 -23.90
CA PHE A 89 16.55 -11.12 -22.84
C PHE A 89 15.99 -11.51 -21.47
N SER A 90 16.78 -11.25 -20.43
CA SER A 90 16.45 -11.57 -19.04
C SER A 90 16.28 -10.30 -18.22
N LEU A 91 15.15 -10.22 -17.51
CA LEU A 91 14.78 -9.08 -16.68
C LEU A 91 14.88 -9.41 -15.20
N ARG A 92 15.29 -8.41 -14.43
CA ARG A 92 14.99 -8.33 -13.00
C ARG A 92 13.96 -7.25 -12.79
N CYS A 93 12.84 -7.63 -12.21
CA CYS A 93 11.73 -6.73 -11.92
C CYS A 93 11.79 -6.28 -10.47
N SER A 94 11.64 -4.99 -10.24
CA SER A 94 11.47 -4.41 -8.92
C SER A 94 10.44 -3.30 -8.97
N GLY A 95 9.89 -2.91 -7.82
CA GLY A 95 8.92 -1.84 -7.79
C GLY A 95 8.61 -1.38 -6.38
N ASN A 96 7.84 -0.29 -6.29
CA ASN A 96 7.20 0.12 -5.06
C ASN A 96 5.84 0.73 -5.42
N LEU A 97 4.77 0.08 -4.95
CA LEU A 97 3.40 0.52 -5.15
C LEU A 97 2.79 0.83 -3.79
N ASN A 98 1.99 1.89 -3.76
CA ASN A 98 1.24 2.32 -2.59
C ASN A 98 -0.25 2.13 -2.86
N SER A 99 -0.94 1.56 -1.87
CA SER A 99 -2.39 1.43 -1.90
C SER A 99 -3.04 2.56 -1.10
N VAL A 100 -4.05 3.19 -1.68
CA VAL A 100 -4.89 4.22 -1.05
C VAL A 100 -6.35 3.82 -1.21
N THR A 101 -7.08 3.78 -0.09
CA THR A 101 -8.53 3.53 -0.10
C THR A 101 -9.27 4.80 0.30
N LYS A 102 -10.24 5.21 -0.52
CA LYS A 102 -11.09 6.38 -0.29
C LYS A 102 -12.55 5.94 -0.13
N SER A 103 -13.16 6.22 1.02
CA SER A 103 -14.60 5.97 1.21
C SER A 103 -15.42 6.98 0.41
N LYS A 104 -16.48 6.51 -0.25
CA LYS A 104 -17.47 7.37 -0.92
C LYS A 104 -18.54 7.87 0.03
N SER A 105 -18.65 7.30 1.23
CA SER A 105 -19.63 7.73 2.22
C SER A 105 -19.14 8.97 2.97
N ARG A 106 -19.90 10.07 2.89
CA ARG A 106 -19.70 11.29 3.70
C ARG A 106 -20.35 11.09 5.07
N ARG A 107 -19.83 10.20 5.92
CA ARG A 107 -20.26 10.18 7.33
C ARG A 107 -19.39 11.13 8.16
N PRO A 108 -19.98 11.94 9.05
CA PRO A 108 -19.23 12.85 9.91
C PRO A 108 -18.25 12.06 10.79
N LEU A 109 -17.07 12.66 10.98
CA LEU A 109 -15.91 12.12 11.67
C LEU A 109 -16.20 11.93 13.18
N ILE A 110 -16.78 10.79 13.57
CA ILE A 110 -16.90 10.38 14.97
C ILE A 110 -15.64 9.57 15.36
N PRO A 111 -15.06 9.73 16.58
CA PRO A 111 -13.82 9.04 16.98
C PRO A 111 -13.95 7.51 16.97
N PRO A 112 -12.83 6.76 16.95
CA PRO A 112 -12.78 5.46 16.32
C PRO A 112 -13.40 4.38 17.21
N MET A 113 -14.70 4.11 17.01
CA MET A 113 -15.15 2.73 17.17
C MET A 113 -14.35 1.88 16.19
N ARG A 114 -13.91 0.70 16.64
CA ARG A 114 -13.18 -0.29 15.83
C ARG A 114 -14.06 -0.77 14.68
N MET A 115 -14.26 0.09 13.68
CA MET A 115 -14.85 -0.27 12.42
C MET A 115 -13.97 -1.38 11.85
N HIS A 116 -14.61 -2.48 11.43
CA HIS A 116 -13.97 -3.47 10.60
C HIS A 116 -13.49 -2.73 9.36
N ARG A 117 -12.21 -2.33 9.36
CA ARG A 117 -11.58 -1.74 8.19
C ARG A 117 -11.68 -2.83 7.12
N HIS A 118 -12.42 -2.55 6.05
CA HIS A 118 -12.34 -3.37 4.84
C HIS A 118 -10.87 -3.52 4.52
N ARG A 119 -10.38 -4.77 4.53
CA ARG A 119 -8.99 -5.05 4.27
C ARG A 119 -8.85 -5.11 2.75
N SER A 120 -8.33 -4.02 2.17
CA SER A 120 -8.09 -3.93 0.73
C SER A 120 -7.31 -5.18 0.26
N PRO A 121 -7.69 -5.80 -0.86
CA PRO A 121 -6.88 -6.85 -1.50
C PRO A 121 -5.46 -6.38 -1.85
N PHE A 122 -5.23 -5.07 -1.97
CA PHE A 122 -3.91 -4.48 -2.17
C PHE A 122 -3.11 -4.28 -0.87
N ALA A 123 -3.68 -4.50 0.31
CA ALA A 123 -3.01 -4.21 1.59
C ALA A 123 -1.75 -5.06 1.84
N GLY A 124 -1.59 -6.21 1.17
CA GLY A 124 -0.38 -7.02 1.19
C GLY A 124 0.69 -6.59 0.18
N LEU A 125 0.37 -5.64 -0.71
CA LEU A 125 1.23 -5.17 -1.81
C LEU A 125 1.81 -3.77 -1.57
N SER A 126 1.47 -3.13 -0.44
CA SER A 126 2.01 -1.82 -0.09
C SER A 126 3.41 -1.92 0.54
N GLY A 127 4.40 -1.31 -0.09
CA GLY A 127 5.80 -1.28 0.37
C GLY A 127 6.80 -1.68 -0.71
N SER A 128 8.10 -1.61 -0.38
CA SER A 128 9.17 -1.99 -1.31
C SER A 128 9.03 -3.47 -1.70
N PHE A 129 8.82 -3.76 -2.99
CA PHE A 129 8.72 -5.12 -3.51
C PHE A 129 9.99 -5.93 -3.26
N ALA A 130 11.11 -5.27 -2.96
CA ALA A 130 12.40 -5.90 -2.66
C ALA A 130 12.41 -6.74 -1.36
N GLY A 131 11.36 -6.69 -0.52
CA GLY A 131 11.28 -7.46 0.73
C GLY A 131 10.06 -8.35 0.90
N ALA A 132 9.04 -8.23 0.04
CA ALA A 132 7.78 -8.99 0.17
C ALA A 132 7.67 -10.17 -0.80
N PHE A 133 8.45 -10.15 -1.89
CA PHE A 133 8.48 -11.20 -2.91
C PHE A 133 9.93 -11.54 -3.22
N GLU A 134 10.22 -12.84 -3.41
CA GLU A 134 11.53 -13.29 -3.90
C GLU A 134 11.92 -12.50 -5.16
N GLN A 135 13.23 -12.30 -5.36
CA GLN A 135 13.79 -11.58 -6.50
C GLN A 135 13.12 -12.02 -7.81
N HIS A 136 12.26 -11.15 -8.36
CA HIS A 136 11.41 -11.52 -9.49
C HIS A 136 12.19 -11.37 -10.79
N SER A 137 12.37 -12.47 -11.52
CA SER A 137 13.10 -12.47 -12.79
C SER A 137 12.30 -13.17 -13.88
N LEU A 138 12.42 -12.65 -15.09
CA LEU A 138 11.73 -13.15 -16.28
C LEU A 138 12.75 -13.40 -17.39
N ASP A 139 12.61 -14.50 -18.12
CA ASP A 139 13.30 -14.72 -19.39
C ASP A 139 12.26 -14.68 -20.51
N LEU A 140 12.51 -13.87 -21.54
CA LEU A 140 11.59 -13.66 -22.65
C LEU A 140 12.30 -13.64 -23.99
N ASN A 141 11.56 -13.96 -25.05
CA ASN A 141 12.03 -13.71 -26.42
C ASN A 141 11.83 -12.24 -26.86
N ARG A 142 12.39 -11.88 -28.02
CA ARG A 142 12.27 -10.51 -28.59
C ARG A 142 10.84 -10.09 -28.97
N HIS A 143 9.87 -10.99 -28.92
CA HIS A 143 8.46 -10.72 -29.19
C HIS A 143 7.61 -10.64 -27.90
N GLY A 144 8.22 -10.81 -26.72
CA GLY A 144 7.52 -10.69 -25.44
C GLY A 144 6.83 -11.97 -24.97
N GLU A 145 7.10 -13.11 -25.60
CA GLU A 145 6.69 -14.41 -25.07
C GLU A 145 7.62 -14.78 -23.89
N ILE A 146 7.03 -15.29 -22.82
CA ILE A 146 7.72 -15.56 -21.55
C ILE A 146 8.11 -17.04 -21.49
N ASP A 147 9.42 -17.31 -21.40
CA ASP A 147 9.96 -18.66 -21.28
C ASP A 147 10.03 -19.11 -19.82
N THR A 148 10.51 -18.23 -18.94
CA THR A 148 10.65 -18.56 -17.51
C THR A 148 10.24 -17.40 -16.60
N VAL A 149 9.66 -17.76 -15.46
CA VAL A 149 9.29 -16.83 -14.39
C VAL A 149 9.83 -17.36 -13.07
N LYS A 150 10.61 -16.54 -12.36
CA LYS A 150 11.04 -16.82 -10.97
C LYS A 150 10.50 -15.76 -10.04
N GLY A 151 10.02 -16.19 -8.87
CA GLY A 151 9.26 -15.33 -7.96
C GLY A 151 7.85 -15.05 -8.48
N SER A 152 7.09 -14.25 -7.75
CA SER A 152 5.72 -13.88 -8.11
C SER A 152 5.47 -12.43 -7.77
N SER A 153 4.82 -11.69 -8.68
CA SER A 153 4.28 -10.36 -8.41
C SER A 153 2.77 -10.32 -8.72
N LEU A 154 2.04 -11.35 -8.33
CA LEU A 154 0.63 -11.52 -8.66
C LEU A 154 -0.23 -10.39 -8.07
N LEU A 155 -1.01 -9.73 -8.91
CA LEU A 155 -1.94 -8.68 -8.55
C LEU A 155 -3.33 -9.27 -8.24
N PRO A 156 -4.13 -8.61 -7.39
CA PRO A 156 -5.51 -9.01 -7.13
C PRO A 156 -6.39 -8.78 -8.36
N TYR A 157 -7.65 -9.21 -8.29
CA TYR A 157 -8.66 -9.00 -9.34
C TYR A 157 -8.33 -9.63 -10.70
N LEU A 158 -7.52 -10.70 -10.71
CA LEU A 158 -7.14 -11.43 -11.92
C LEU A 158 -6.36 -10.59 -12.94
N LEU A 159 -5.70 -9.51 -12.50
CA LEU A 159 -4.90 -8.63 -13.35
C LEU A 159 -3.56 -9.25 -13.79
N GLY A 160 -3.22 -10.46 -13.30
CA GLY A 160 -1.98 -11.15 -13.62
C GLY A 160 -0.81 -10.63 -12.78
N HIS A 161 0.42 -10.79 -13.29
CA HIS A 161 1.62 -10.32 -12.61
C HIS A 161 1.93 -8.87 -12.98
N LEU A 162 2.26 -8.04 -11.98
CA LEU A 162 2.73 -6.66 -12.19
C LEU A 162 3.84 -6.59 -13.26
N SER A 163 4.83 -7.47 -13.14
CA SER A 163 5.96 -7.61 -14.07
C SER A 163 5.61 -7.84 -15.53
N GLN A 164 4.42 -8.36 -15.81
CA GLN A 164 3.99 -8.69 -17.16
C GLN A 164 3.11 -7.61 -17.78
N ILE A 165 2.72 -6.57 -17.04
CA ILE A 165 1.79 -5.54 -17.53
C ILE A 165 2.33 -4.85 -18.80
N ASN A 166 3.64 -4.54 -18.81
CA ASN A 166 4.27 -3.82 -19.92
C ASN A 166 4.92 -4.75 -20.96
N LEU A 167 4.78 -6.06 -20.79
CA LEU A 167 5.38 -7.09 -21.64
C LEU A 167 4.25 -7.75 -22.44
N ILE A 168 3.92 -7.11 -23.55
CA ILE A 168 2.84 -7.50 -24.45
C ILE A 168 3.41 -8.44 -25.50
N PRO A 169 2.75 -9.57 -25.80
CA PRO A 169 3.15 -10.46 -26.87
C PRO A 169 2.91 -9.80 -28.23
N LEU A 170 3.95 -9.75 -29.05
CA LEU A 170 3.98 -9.15 -30.39
C LEU A 170 3.96 -10.26 -31.43
N SER A 171 3.36 -10.01 -32.61
CA SER A 171 3.36 -10.98 -33.70
C SER A 171 4.77 -11.21 -34.26
N PRO A 172 5.33 -12.45 -34.21
CA PRO A 172 6.63 -12.76 -34.81
C PRO A 172 6.62 -12.57 -36.33
N ASP A 173 5.49 -12.88 -36.96
CA ASP A 173 5.25 -12.76 -38.40
C ASP A 173 4.93 -11.31 -38.85
N GLY A 174 4.87 -10.35 -37.91
CA GLY A 174 4.49 -8.96 -38.19
C GLY A 174 3.04 -8.79 -38.64
N GLN A 175 2.14 -9.71 -38.24
CA GLN A 175 0.72 -9.62 -38.53
C GLN A 175 0.10 -8.43 -37.80
N ARG A 176 -0.79 -7.70 -38.49
CA ARG A 176 -1.50 -6.55 -37.90
C ARG A 176 -2.59 -6.94 -36.90
N ASN A 177 -3.06 -8.19 -36.96
CA ASN A 177 -4.02 -8.74 -36.01
C ASN A 177 -3.51 -10.10 -35.56
N TRP A 178 -3.48 -10.36 -34.26
CA TRP A 178 -3.14 -11.65 -33.70
C TRP A 178 -3.93 -11.89 -32.42
N SER A 179 -4.01 -13.16 -32.01
CA SER A 179 -4.68 -13.54 -30.79
C SER A 179 -3.97 -14.68 -30.09
N GLU A 180 -4.12 -14.73 -28.78
CA GLU A 180 -3.60 -15.78 -27.92
C GLU A 180 -4.73 -16.35 -27.08
N SER A 181 -4.69 -17.66 -26.87
CA SER A 181 -5.66 -18.36 -26.04
C SER A 181 -4.94 -19.40 -25.19
N GLU A 182 -5.13 -19.31 -23.87
CA GLU A 182 -4.52 -20.20 -22.89
C GLU A 182 -5.59 -20.79 -21.97
N LYS A 183 -5.40 -22.05 -21.56
CA LYS A 183 -6.19 -22.67 -20.49
C LYS A 183 -5.49 -22.40 -19.16
N SER A 184 -6.25 -21.95 -18.18
CA SER A 184 -5.74 -21.56 -16.87
C SER A 184 -6.74 -21.89 -15.77
N SER A 185 -6.46 -21.51 -14.53
CA SER A 185 -7.37 -21.70 -13.41
C SER A 185 -7.53 -20.42 -12.60
N ILE A 186 -8.72 -20.25 -12.04
CA ILE A 186 -9.07 -19.13 -11.16
C ILE A 186 -9.33 -19.72 -9.77
N SER A 187 -8.59 -19.24 -8.78
CA SER A 187 -8.80 -19.57 -7.37
C SER A 187 -9.52 -18.42 -6.66
N VAL A 188 -10.60 -18.73 -5.98
CA VAL A 188 -11.34 -17.81 -5.11
C VAL A 188 -10.75 -17.93 -3.70
N ILE A 189 -10.27 -16.82 -3.17
CA ILE A 189 -9.67 -16.74 -1.84
C ILE A 189 -10.74 -16.27 -0.86
N SER A 190 -10.87 -16.96 0.27
CA SER A 190 -11.85 -16.60 1.29
C SER A 190 -11.56 -15.24 1.88
N SER A 191 -12.60 -14.42 2.09
CA SER A 191 -12.54 -13.20 2.89
C SER A 191 -12.50 -13.51 4.40
N SER A 192 -11.82 -14.59 4.80
CA SER A 192 -11.66 -14.92 6.22
C SER A 192 -10.87 -13.80 6.89
N ASN A 193 -11.27 -13.40 8.11
CA ASN A 193 -10.66 -12.30 8.88
C ASN A 193 -9.21 -12.56 9.32
N ARG A 194 -8.55 -13.59 8.77
CA ARG A 194 -7.24 -14.07 9.19
C ARG A 194 -6.15 -13.48 8.30
N ILE A 195 -5.01 -13.17 8.90
CA ILE A 195 -3.82 -12.71 8.18
C ILE A 195 -3.27 -13.92 7.41
N SER A 196 -3.17 -13.81 6.07
CA SER A 196 -2.33 -14.74 5.30
C SER A 196 -0.91 -14.61 5.84
N SER A 197 -0.44 -15.66 6.52
CA SER A 197 0.92 -15.72 7.05
C SER A 197 1.86 -16.17 5.94
N PRO A 198 3.10 -15.65 5.87
CA PRO A 198 4.13 -16.16 4.95
C PRO A 198 4.33 -17.68 5.06
N LEU A 199 3.98 -18.27 6.21
CA LEU A 199 4.13 -19.70 6.48
C LEU A 199 2.92 -20.55 6.06
N ARG A 200 1.77 -19.97 5.72
CA ARG A 200 0.52 -20.75 5.51
C ARG A 200 -0.26 -20.46 4.21
N GLY A 201 0.18 -19.51 3.39
CA GLY A 201 -0.52 -19.19 2.14
C GLY A 201 -1.94 -18.62 2.35
N PRO A 202 -2.67 -18.26 1.27
CA PRO A 202 -4.06 -17.86 1.35
C PRO A 202 -5.00 -19.07 1.53
N ASP A 203 -6.11 -18.89 2.26
CA ASP A 203 -7.19 -19.89 2.33
C ASP A 203 -7.94 -19.88 0.98
N ILE A 204 -7.72 -20.92 0.17
CA ILE A 204 -8.38 -21.10 -1.14
C ILE A 204 -9.70 -21.83 -0.92
N ASP A 205 -10.82 -21.16 -1.19
CA ASP A 205 -12.17 -21.74 -1.05
C ASP A 205 -12.49 -22.68 -2.22
N LYS A 206 -12.16 -22.24 -3.44
CA LYS A 206 -12.52 -22.95 -4.68
C LYS A 206 -11.51 -22.63 -5.78
N THR A 207 -11.19 -23.63 -6.59
CA THR A 207 -10.41 -23.45 -7.84
C THR A 207 -11.22 -23.96 -9.02
N MET A 208 -11.30 -23.15 -10.07
CA MET A 208 -12.11 -23.40 -11.26
C MET A 208 -11.23 -23.36 -12.50
N GLY A 209 -11.47 -24.26 -13.45
CA GLY A 209 -10.86 -24.16 -14.78
C GLY A 209 -11.38 -22.93 -15.51
N ALA A 210 -10.51 -22.27 -16.26
CA ALA A 210 -10.80 -21.02 -16.94
C ALA A 210 -10.06 -20.94 -18.29
N LYS A 211 -10.51 -20.03 -19.14
CA LYS A 211 -9.90 -19.74 -20.45
C LYS A 211 -9.58 -18.26 -20.55
N LYS A 212 -8.33 -17.94 -20.82
CA LYS A 212 -7.85 -16.59 -21.10
C LYS A 212 -7.67 -16.43 -22.60
N THR A 213 -8.26 -15.39 -23.17
CA THR A 213 -8.11 -14.98 -24.57
C THR A 213 -7.68 -13.52 -24.61
N SER A 214 -6.66 -13.22 -25.41
CA SER A 214 -6.20 -11.85 -25.68
C SER A 214 -6.18 -11.65 -27.19
N GLU A 215 -6.70 -10.53 -27.67
CA GLU A 215 -6.73 -10.16 -29.08
C GLU A 215 -6.08 -8.79 -29.25
N TYR A 216 -5.25 -8.65 -30.27
CA TYR A 216 -4.50 -7.44 -30.54
C TYR A 216 -4.67 -7.01 -31.99
N LYS A 217 -4.78 -5.71 -32.21
CA LYS A 217 -4.96 -5.11 -33.52
C LYS A 217 -4.21 -3.80 -33.65
N ILE A 218 -3.34 -3.69 -34.66
CA ILE A 218 -2.67 -2.44 -35.01
C ILE A 218 -3.68 -1.53 -35.72
N THR A 219 -3.98 -0.37 -35.11
CA THR A 219 -4.96 0.59 -35.63
C THR A 219 -4.35 1.84 -36.22
N GLY A 220 -3.10 2.16 -35.87
CA GLY A 220 -2.42 3.32 -36.41
C GLY A 220 -0.91 3.31 -36.17
N GLN A 221 -0.21 4.15 -36.92
CA GLN A 221 1.22 4.41 -36.75
C GLN A 221 1.48 5.90 -37.01
N GLU A 222 2.13 6.58 -36.07
CA GLU A 222 2.56 7.97 -36.18
C GLU A 222 4.08 8.03 -35.97
N GLY A 223 4.83 8.14 -37.07
CA GLY A 223 6.28 8.01 -37.04
C GLY A 223 6.72 6.63 -36.53
N ASP A 224 7.50 6.62 -35.45
CA ASP A 224 7.97 5.39 -34.79
C ASP A 224 6.97 4.84 -33.74
N LEU A 225 5.86 5.55 -33.48
CA LEU A 225 4.88 5.15 -32.47
C LEU A 225 3.74 4.36 -33.11
N VAL A 226 3.54 3.13 -32.66
CA VAL A 226 2.51 2.22 -33.16
C VAL A 226 1.41 2.07 -32.12
N THR A 227 0.16 2.28 -32.54
CA THR A 227 -1.02 2.15 -31.70
C THR A 227 -1.65 0.77 -31.90
N ILE A 228 -1.79 0.03 -30.80
CA ILE A 228 -2.35 -1.32 -30.73
C ILE A 228 -3.58 -1.28 -29.84
N GLU A 229 -4.73 -1.68 -30.37
CA GLU A 229 -5.91 -1.97 -29.57
C GLU A 229 -5.81 -3.40 -29.03
N ALA A 230 -6.11 -3.57 -27.73
CA ALA A 230 -6.15 -4.86 -27.08
C ALA A 230 -7.54 -5.14 -26.52
N SER A 231 -7.98 -6.39 -26.66
CA SER A 231 -9.19 -6.93 -26.05
C SER A 231 -8.86 -8.18 -25.24
N TYR A 232 -9.35 -8.24 -24.00
CA TYR A 232 -9.07 -9.31 -23.05
C TYR A 232 -10.37 -9.98 -22.58
N SER A 233 -10.34 -11.29 -22.49
CA SER A 233 -11.40 -12.11 -21.91
C SER A 233 -10.81 -13.21 -21.05
N TYR A 234 -11.15 -13.26 -19.76
CA TYR A 234 -10.79 -14.34 -18.87
C TYR A 234 -12.04 -14.86 -18.16
N ARG A 235 -12.44 -16.09 -18.49
CA ARG A 235 -13.75 -16.66 -18.09
C ARG A 235 -13.60 -18.04 -17.48
N THR A 236 -14.35 -18.32 -16.42
CA THR A 236 -14.47 -19.68 -15.88
C THR A 236 -15.23 -20.59 -16.86
N ILE A 237 -14.88 -21.87 -16.85
CA ILE A 237 -15.61 -22.93 -17.57
C ILE A 237 -16.91 -23.25 -16.84
N SER A 238 -16.91 -23.17 -15.50
CA SER A 238 -18.13 -23.31 -14.70
C SER A 238 -19.08 -22.15 -14.95
N THR A 239 -20.34 -22.51 -15.19
CA THR A 239 -21.46 -21.59 -15.41
C THR A 239 -22.48 -21.67 -14.28
N ILE A 240 -23.15 -20.56 -13.99
CA ILE A 240 -24.37 -20.49 -13.17
C ILE A 240 -25.56 -20.52 -14.12
N ASP A 241 -26.59 -21.29 -13.75
CA ASP A 241 -27.81 -21.49 -14.55
C ASP A 241 -27.55 -21.88 -16.02
N ASP A 242 -26.52 -22.70 -16.24
CA ASP A 242 -26.09 -23.25 -17.55
C ASP A 242 -25.87 -22.22 -18.68
N SER A 243 -25.68 -20.93 -18.35
CA SER A 243 -25.60 -19.87 -19.37
C SER A 243 -24.50 -18.84 -19.14
N GLU A 244 -24.18 -18.48 -17.89
CA GLU A 244 -23.20 -17.41 -17.61
C GLU A 244 -22.02 -17.90 -16.75
N PRO A 245 -20.77 -17.51 -17.06
CA PRO A 245 -19.60 -17.90 -16.26
C PRO A 245 -19.67 -17.31 -14.84
N GLU A 246 -19.31 -18.13 -13.86
CA GLU A 246 -19.26 -17.75 -12.43
C GLU A 246 -18.32 -16.56 -12.18
N VAL A 247 -17.16 -16.54 -12.84
CA VAL A 247 -16.24 -15.39 -12.83
C VAL A 247 -15.85 -15.01 -14.25
N GLU A 248 -15.95 -13.72 -14.54
CA GLU A 248 -15.64 -13.15 -15.86
C GLU A 248 -14.89 -11.83 -15.70
N LEU A 249 -13.70 -11.74 -16.28
CA LEU A 249 -12.97 -10.51 -16.50
C LEU A 249 -13.00 -10.21 -18.00
N THR A 250 -13.53 -9.06 -18.37
CA THR A 250 -13.46 -8.54 -19.75
C THR A 250 -12.73 -7.22 -19.73
N GLY A 251 -11.96 -6.90 -20.77
CA GLY A 251 -11.33 -5.60 -20.86
C GLY A 251 -10.96 -5.20 -22.26
N THR A 252 -10.80 -3.89 -22.45
CA THR A 252 -10.33 -3.30 -23.70
C THR A 252 -9.35 -2.19 -23.38
N GLY A 253 -8.47 -1.87 -24.33
CA GLY A 253 -7.56 -0.77 -24.13
C GLY A 253 -6.67 -0.46 -25.31
N ILE A 254 -5.81 0.53 -25.09
CA ILE A 254 -4.90 1.08 -26.08
C ILE A 254 -3.48 0.97 -25.54
N ILE A 255 -2.59 0.48 -26.38
CA ILE A 255 -1.16 0.37 -26.15
C ILE A 255 -0.45 1.21 -27.21
N GLN A 256 0.50 2.02 -26.78
CA GLN A 256 1.40 2.75 -27.66
C GLN A 256 2.79 2.13 -27.54
N PHE A 257 3.28 1.56 -28.63
CA PHE A 257 4.58 0.90 -28.72
C PHE A 257 5.55 1.76 -29.53
N ASP A 258 6.68 2.15 -28.93
CA ASP A 258 7.75 2.86 -29.62
C ASP A 258 8.65 1.86 -30.35
N GLN A 259 8.59 1.84 -31.68
CA GLN A 259 9.35 0.93 -32.53
C GLN A 259 10.87 1.22 -32.50
N LYS A 260 11.26 2.47 -32.24
CA LYS A 260 12.66 2.88 -32.18
C LYS A 260 13.30 2.40 -30.89
N GLN A 261 12.66 2.65 -29.75
CA GLN A 261 13.11 2.18 -28.43
C GLN A 261 12.81 0.70 -28.20
N GLY A 262 11.87 0.12 -28.95
CA GLY A 262 11.42 -1.26 -28.81
C GLY A 262 10.80 -1.51 -27.45
N CYS A 263 9.92 -0.63 -26.99
CA CYS A 263 9.24 -0.73 -25.70
C CYS A 263 7.84 -0.12 -25.75
N VAL A 264 7.00 -0.47 -24.78
CA VAL A 264 5.72 0.21 -24.55
C VAL A 264 6.01 1.61 -24.01
N GLN A 265 5.42 2.64 -24.59
CA GLN A 265 5.50 4.01 -24.09
C GLN A 265 4.36 4.29 -23.12
N ASN A 266 3.13 3.97 -23.54
CA ASN A 266 1.91 4.14 -22.75
C ASN A 266 0.99 2.94 -22.92
N LEU A 267 0.28 2.60 -21.86
CA LEU A 267 -0.71 1.54 -21.84
C LEU A 267 -1.90 2.00 -20.99
N SER A 268 -3.11 1.85 -21.52
CA SER A 268 -4.35 2.18 -20.84
C SER A 268 -5.38 1.09 -21.10
N LEU A 269 -5.74 0.35 -20.06
CA LEU A 269 -6.67 -0.77 -20.09
C LEU A 269 -7.84 -0.52 -19.15
N ASN A 270 -9.05 -0.79 -19.62
CA ASN A 270 -10.27 -0.76 -18.83
C ASN A 270 -10.82 -2.18 -18.73
N TYR A 271 -10.93 -2.68 -17.52
CA TYR A 271 -11.50 -3.99 -17.22
C TYR A 271 -12.83 -3.86 -16.48
N LYS A 272 -13.63 -4.90 -16.65
CA LYS A 272 -14.86 -5.16 -15.91
C LYS A 272 -14.78 -6.59 -15.40
N LEU A 273 -14.59 -6.73 -14.09
CA LEU A 273 -14.67 -8.00 -13.39
C LEU A 273 -16.10 -8.20 -12.90
N ILE A 274 -16.67 -9.35 -13.23
CA ILE A 274 -17.99 -9.79 -12.79
C ILE A 274 -17.79 -11.08 -12.00
N GLN A 275 -18.25 -11.07 -10.75
CA GLN A 275 -18.34 -12.26 -9.92
C GLN A 275 -19.81 -12.55 -9.67
N ARG A 276 -20.24 -13.75 -10.07
CA ARG A 276 -21.60 -14.23 -9.89
C ARG A 276 -21.59 -15.33 -8.82
N SER A 277 -22.63 -15.33 -8.00
CA SER A 277 -22.94 -16.33 -6.99
C SER A 277 -24.44 -16.60 -7.05
N GLU A 278 -24.91 -17.70 -6.48
CA GLU A 278 -26.34 -18.08 -6.48
C GLU A 278 -27.26 -16.93 -6.05
N ASN A 279 -26.81 -16.06 -5.15
CA ASN A 279 -27.63 -15.00 -4.54
C ASN A 279 -27.19 -13.57 -4.87
N SER A 280 -26.07 -13.37 -5.59
CA SER A 280 -25.57 -12.01 -5.86
C SER A 280 -24.65 -11.92 -7.08
N THR A 281 -24.67 -10.78 -7.75
CA THR A 281 -23.72 -10.41 -8.81
C THR A 281 -22.98 -9.14 -8.42
N GLN A 282 -21.66 -9.25 -8.29
CA GLN A 282 -20.77 -8.12 -8.04
C GLN A 282 -20.09 -7.69 -9.33
N LYS A 283 -20.16 -6.39 -9.63
CA LYS A 283 -19.52 -5.78 -10.81
C LYS A 283 -18.44 -4.82 -10.33
N ILE A 284 -17.23 -5.00 -10.83
CA ILE A 284 -16.04 -4.30 -10.38
C ILE A 284 -15.36 -3.70 -11.61
N PRO A 285 -15.60 -2.41 -11.90
CA PRO A 285 -14.82 -1.64 -12.87
C PRO A 285 -13.39 -1.43 -12.37
N ILE A 286 -12.43 -1.65 -13.27
CA ILE A 286 -11.00 -1.49 -12.98
C ILE A 286 -10.37 -0.71 -14.13
N THR A 287 -9.59 0.31 -13.84
CA THR A 287 -8.78 1.03 -14.82
C THR A 287 -7.31 0.83 -14.49
N LEU A 288 -6.51 0.47 -15.49
CA LEU A 288 -5.08 0.25 -15.37
C LEU A 288 -4.38 1.16 -16.38
N SER A 289 -3.44 1.96 -15.90
CA SER A 289 -2.58 2.78 -16.74
C SER A 289 -1.12 2.55 -16.39
N SER A 290 -0.27 2.54 -17.40
CA SER A 290 1.18 2.43 -17.26
C SER A 290 1.85 3.37 -18.26
N THR A 291 2.84 4.13 -17.80
CA THR A 291 3.53 5.14 -18.60
C THR A 291 5.03 5.05 -18.37
N LEU A 292 5.82 5.03 -19.44
CA LEU A 292 7.27 5.00 -19.37
C LEU A 292 7.80 6.31 -18.81
N LEU A 293 8.67 6.23 -17.80
CA LEU A 293 9.34 7.38 -17.22
C LEU A 293 10.50 7.85 -18.11
N SER A 294 10.67 9.16 -18.18
CA SER A 294 11.87 9.74 -18.79
C SER A 294 13.13 9.41 -17.98
N THR A 295 14.29 9.48 -18.64
CA THR A 295 15.60 9.31 -17.98
C THR A 295 15.80 10.29 -16.82
N ASP A 296 15.32 11.51 -16.96
CA ASP A 296 15.43 12.56 -15.94
C ASP A 296 14.53 12.29 -14.73
N GLU A 297 13.31 11.79 -14.95
CA GLU A 297 12.44 11.37 -13.85
C GLU A 297 13.00 10.16 -13.11
N LEU A 298 13.57 9.20 -13.83
CA LEU A 298 14.19 8.00 -13.25
C LEU A 298 15.40 8.36 -12.39
N THR A 299 16.25 9.29 -12.83
CA THR A 299 17.39 9.76 -12.03
C THR A 299 16.96 10.51 -10.76
N LYS A 300 15.94 11.37 -10.85
CA LYS A 300 15.34 12.03 -9.68
C LYS A 300 14.78 11.02 -8.67
N LEU A 301 14.00 10.06 -9.13
CA LEU A 301 13.41 9.02 -8.29
C LEU A 301 14.48 8.21 -7.55
N LYS A 302 15.57 7.85 -8.24
CA LYS A 302 16.71 7.18 -7.60
C LYS A 302 17.40 8.05 -6.55
N ALA A 303 17.59 9.34 -6.82
CA ALA A 303 18.19 10.26 -5.87
C ALA A 303 17.33 10.42 -4.61
N GLU A 304 16.01 10.52 -4.77
CA GLU A 304 15.05 10.58 -3.66
C GLU A 304 15.06 9.29 -2.83
N GLN A 305 15.02 8.12 -3.48
CA GLN A 305 15.11 6.83 -2.80
C GLN A 305 16.43 6.68 -2.03
N LYS A 306 17.56 7.06 -2.64
CA LYS A 306 18.87 7.03 -1.99
C LYS A 306 18.92 7.99 -0.79
N ALA A 307 18.37 9.20 -0.92
CA ALA A 307 18.29 10.16 0.17
C ALA A 307 17.39 9.66 1.32
N ALA A 308 16.25 9.05 1.00
CA ALA A 308 15.37 8.44 2.00
C ALA A 308 16.05 7.27 2.73
N MET A 309 16.71 6.37 1.99
CA MET A 309 17.50 5.27 2.58
C MET A 309 18.64 5.80 3.46
N ALA A 310 19.36 6.83 3.02
CA ALA A 310 20.43 7.46 3.81
C ALA A 310 19.89 8.09 5.10
N LYS A 311 18.74 8.79 5.02
CA LYS A 311 18.06 9.34 6.21
C LYS A 311 17.64 8.24 7.18
N HIS A 312 17.03 7.16 6.70
CA HIS A 312 16.66 6.03 7.55
C HIS A 312 17.86 5.32 8.16
N ALA A 313 18.95 5.14 7.41
CA ALA A 313 20.18 4.55 7.92
C ALA A 313 20.84 5.45 8.98
N ALA A 314 20.88 6.76 8.76
CA ALA A 314 21.39 7.72 9.72
C ALA A 314 20.54 7.76 11.00
N GLU A 315 19.21 7.73 10.87
CA GLU A 315 18.30 7.68 12.01
C GLU A 315 18.44 6.37 12.78
N LYS A 316 18.54 5.23 12.08
CA LYS A 316 18.80 3.92 12.70
C LYS A 316 20.12 3.94 13.47
N LYS A 317 21.20 4.46 12.86
CA LYS A 317 22.49 4.60 13.53
C LYS A 317 22.39 5.49 14.76
N LYS A 318 21.73 6.65 14.67
CA LYS A 318 21.47 7.54 15.81
C LYS A 318 20.75 6.80 16.95
N ARG A 319 19.74 5.99 16.64
CA ARG A 319 19.01 5.19 17.64
C ARG A 319 19.88 4.09 18.25
N GLU A 320 20.70 3.41 17.44
CA GLU A 320 21.65 2.40 17.93
C GLU A 320 22.73 3.01 18.82
N ASP A 321 23.27 4.17 18.45
CA ASP A 321 24.29 4.87 19.23
C ASP A 321 23.70 5.37 20.57
N ALA A 322 22.46 5.89 20.58
CA ALA A 322 21.75 6.28 21.81
C ALA A 322 21.45 5.10 22.75
N ALA A 323 21.25 3.89 22.21
CA ALA A 323 21.02 2.69 23.01
C ALA A 323 22.30 2.10 23.62
N ARG A 324 23.49 2.55 23.19
CA ARG A 324 24.77 2.08 23.74
C ARG A 324 25.12 2.88 24.97
N PHE A 325 25.60 2.17 25.99
CA PHE A 325 26.10 2.76 27.21
C PHE A 325 27.25 1.91 27.74
N GLU A 326 28.11 2.54 28.53
CA GLU A 326 29.18 1.87 29.27
C GLU A 326 28.67 1.52 30.67
N ILE A 327 29.07 0.36 31.19
CA ILE A 327 28.68 -0.07 32.53
C ILE A 327 29.59 0.66 33.52
N PRO A 328 29.04 1.46 34.45
CA PRO A 328 29.83 2.18 35.43
C PRO A 328 30.70 1.21 36.26
N GLU A 329 31.93 1.60 36.60
CA GLU A 329 32.85 0.73 37.34
C GLU A 329 32.51 0.59 38.83
N ASN A 330 31.92 1.64 39.42
CA ASN A 330 31.67 1.76 40.86
C ASN A 330 30.20 1.50 41.23
N ILE A 331 29.70 0.32 40.88
CA ILE A 331 28.33 -0.15 41.21
C ILE A 331 28.40 -1.53 41.84
N ASP A 332 27.36 -1.89 42.60
CA ASP A 332 27.26 -3.22 43.19
C ASP A 332 27.20 -4.33 42.13
N ASP A 333 27.55 -5.56 42.53
CA ASP A 333 27.63 -6.71 41.62
C ASP A 333 26.27 -7.09 41.02
N GLU A 334 25.16 -6.80 41.73
CA GLU A 334 23.81 -7.11 41.27
C GLU A 334 23.37 -6.16 40.14
N LEU A 335 23.57 -4.85 40.33
CA LEU A 335 23.37 -3.80 39.33
C LEU A 335 24.30 -4.00 38.14
N LYS A 336 25.55 -4.40 38.36
CA LYS A 336 26.49 -4.73 37.28
C LYS A 336 25.97 -5.87 36.41
N LEU A 337 25.39 -6.91 37.01
CA LEU A 337 24.78 -8.01 36.28
C LEU A 337 23.53 -7.56 35.52
N ILE A 338 22.68 -6.74 36.14
CA ILE A 338 21.48 -6.17 35.49
C ILE A 338 21.86 -5.31 34.28
N LEU A 339 22.84 -4.42 34.41
CA LEU A 339 23.32 -3.57 33.31
C LEU A 339 23.99 -4.39 32.21
N THR A 340 24.68 -5.50 32.55
CA THR A 340 25.24 -6.43 31.58
C THR A 340 24.15 -7.09 30.73
N ASP A 341 23.07 -7.58 31.36
CA ASP A 341 21.93 -8.15 30.63
C ASP A 341 21.21 -7.08 29.78
N LEU A 342 21.14 -5.84 30.26
CA LEU A 342 20.55 -4.68 29.56
C LEU A 342 21.36 -4.25 28.32
N ALA A 343 22.69 -4.40 28.35
CA ALA A 343 23.57 -4.08 27.22
C ALA A 343 23.51 -5.13 26.09
N THR A 344 22.89 -6.29 26.32
CA THR A 344 22.78 -7.34 25.30
C THR A 344 21.81 -6.97 24.18
N LYS A 345 21.92 -7.63 23.01
CA LYS A 345 20.93 -7.50 21.92
C LYS A 345 19.65 -8.31 22.16
N ASN A 346 19.57 -9.10 23.23
CA ASN A 346 18.43 -9.98 23.48
C ASN A 346 17.30 -9.20 24.16
N VAL A 347 16.19 -9.00 23.43
CA VAL A 347 15.03 -8.22 23.90
C VAL A 347 14.46 -8.75 25.23
N LEU A 348 14.41 -10.07 25.43
CA LEU A 348 13.87 -10.66 26.67
C LEU A 348 14.76 -10.35 27.88
N LYS A 349 16.09 -10.44 27.70
CA LYS A 349 17.05 -10.09 28.75
C LYS A 349 16.98 -8.60 29.11
N ARG A 350 16.93 -7.74 28.09
CA ARG A 350 16.77 -6.28 28.29
C ARG A 350 15.52 -5.95 29.07
N LYS A 351 14.37 -6.55 28.70
CA LYS A 351 13.10 -6.35 29.43
C LYS A 351 13.19 -6.81 30.88
N ALA A 352 13.74 -8.00 31.12
CA ALA A 352 13.90 -8.52 32.47
C ALA A 352 14.80 -7.62 33.32
N ALA A 353 15.90 -7.11 32.75
CA ALA A 353 16.80 -6.16 33.41
C ALA A 353 16.08 -4.85 33.78
N LEU A 354 15.36 -4.24 32.84
CA LEU A 354 14.58 -3.02 33.09
C LEU A 354 13.46 -3.23 34.12
N GLN A 355 12.81 -4.39 34.09
CA GLN A 355 11.81 -4.75 35.09
C GLN A 355 12.44 -4.85 36.48
N LYS A 356 13.62 -5.47 36.61
CA LYS A 356 14.36 -5.48 37.88
C LYS A 356 14.70 -4.07 38.34
N LEU A 357 15.25 -3.22 37.46
CA LEU A 357 15.53 -1.81 37.81
C LEU A 357 14.26 -1.06 38.27
N SER A 358 13.10 -1.33 37.68
CA SER A 358 11.84 -0.71 38.13
C SER A 358 11.34 -1.18 39.50
N GLN A 359 11.91 -2.25 40.06
CA GLN A 359 11.55 -2.83 41.35
C GLN A 359 12.61 -2.56 42.42
N THR A 360 13.88 -2.43 42.02
CA THR A 360 14.99 -2.08 42.89
C THR A 360 14.96 -0.59 43.22
N LYS A 361 14.81 -0.25 44.50
CA LYS A 361 14.90 1.14 44.95
C LYS A 361 16.38 1.52 45.17
N PRO A 362 16.84 2.69 44.69
CA PRO A 362 18.18 3.15 44.96
C PRO A 362 18.35 3.49 46.45
N ASP A 363 19.44 2.99 47.06
CA ASP A 363 19.84 3.39 48.42
C ASP A 363 20.43 4.82 48.44
N GLN A 364 21.03 5.23 47.31
CA GLN A 364 21.56 6.58 47.08
C GLN A 364 21.28 7.00 45.63
N GLU A 365 21.20 8.31 45.39
CA GLU A 365 21.05 8.84 44.03
C GLU A 365 22.21 8.38 43.14
N ASN A 366 21.88 7.76 42.00
CA ASN A 366 22.86 7.27 41.05
C ASN A 366 22.57 7.90 39.67
N PRO A 367 23.21 9.03 39.34
CA PRO A 367 22.97 9.74 38.08
C PRO A 367 23.45 8.93 36.86
N ASP A 368 24.36 7.97 37.04
CA ASP A 368 24.82 7.13 35.92
C ASP A 368 23.68 6.21 35.44
N ILE A 369 22.90 5.64 36.37
CA ILE A 369 21.78 4.76 36.03
C ILE A 369 20.64 5.55 35.38
N SER A 370 20.29 6.73 35.90
CA SER A 370 19.27 7.57 35.26
C SER A 370 19.72 8.04 33.87
N GLY A 371 20.99 8.39 33.69
CA GLY A 371 21.59 8.70 32.40
C GLY A 371 21.49 7.56 31.39
N ILE A 372 21.78 6.32 31.80
CA ILE A 372 21.62 5.12 30.97
C ILE A 372 20.16 4.95 30.53
N LEU A 373 19.22 5.08 31.46
CA LEU A 373 17.79 4.94 31.17
C LEU A 373 17.28 6.03 30.22
N ILE A 374 17.77 7.27 30.36
CA ILE A 374 17.49 8.38 29.44
C ILE A 374 18.00 8.03 28.03
N GLY A 375 19.25 7.59 27.88
CA GLY A 375 19.81 7.19 26.58
C GLY A 375 19.00 6.06 25.92
N ILE A 376 18.57 5.06 26.69
CA ILE A 376 17.70 3.98 26.20
C ILE A 376 16.36 4.55 25.70
N LEU A 377 15.77 5.54 26.37
CA LEU A 377 14.54 6.18 25.89
C LEU A 377 14.77 7.03 24.63
N GLU A 378 15.92 7.69 24.50
CA GLU A 378 16.31 8.43 23.30
C GLU A 378 16.50 7.53 22.07
N SER A 379 16.80 6.25 22.27
CA SER A 379 16.84 5.26 21.18
C SER A 379 15.49 5.02 20.50
N LYS A 380 14.38 5.44 21.14
CA LYS A 380 12.99 5.26 20.66
C LYS A 380 12.62 3.81 20.41
N ASP A 381 13.29 2.87 21.09
CA ASP A 381 12.99 1.45 20.98
C ASP A 381 11.65 1.12 21.67
N ILE A 382 10.61 0.95 20.86
CA ILE A 382 9.24 0.65 21.31
C ILE A 382 9.17 -0.65 22.11
N THR A 383 10.11 -1.58 21.93
CA THR A 383 10.06 -2.86 22.61
C THR A 383 10.35 -2.72 24.10
N VAL A 384 11.18 -1.75 24.50
CA VAL A 384 11.64 -1.56 25.89
C VAL A 384 11.16 -0.25 26.52
N VAL A 385 10.58 0.67 25.74
CA VAL A 385 10.22 2.04 26.17
C VAL A 385 9.38 2.07 27.46
N GLN A 386 8.43 1.15 27.61
CA GLN A 386 7.56 1.13 28.79
C GLN A 386 8.32 0.73 30.06
N ASP A 387 9.13 -0.33 29.97
CA ASP A 387 9.88 -0.85 31.11
C ASP A 387 11.02 0.12 31.49
N ALA A 388 11.68 0.72 30.50
CA ALA A 388 12.70 1.76 30.72
C ALA A 388 12.11 3.02 31.37
N SER A 389 10.92 3.45 30.95
CA SER A 389 10.26 4.62 31.56
C SER A 389 9.84 4.35 33.00
N ARG A 390 9.39 3.12 33.32
CA ARG A 390 9.08 2.71 34.70
C ARG A 390 10.32 2.67 35.57
N ALA A 391 11.43 2.13 35.06
CA ALA A 391 12.72 2.18 35.75
C ALA A 391 13.16 3.63 35.99
N LEU A 392 13.02 4.50 34.99
CA LEU A 392 13.39 5.92 35.13
C LEU A 392 12.59 6.63 36.23
N ALA A 393 11.31 6.31 36.43
CA ALA A 393 10.53 6.89 37.54
C ALA A 393 11.08 6.54 38.94
N VAL A 394 11.74 5.38 39.05
CA VAL A 394 12.39 4.95 40.31
C VAL A 394 13.76 5.62 40.47
N TRP A 395 14.56 5.61 39.41
CA TRP A 395 15.98 6.00 39.44
C TRP A 395 16.26 7.47 39.06
N SER A 396 15.27 8.24 38.59
CA SER A 396 15.50 9.65 38.21
C SER A 396 15.95 10.49 39.38
N THR A 397 16.81 11.46 39.08
CA THR A 397 17.29 12.49 40.00
C THR A 397 16.75 13.87 39.61
N ARG A 398 16.87 14.85 40.50
CA ARG A 398 16.46 16.23 40.21
C ARG A 398 17.27 16.86 39.07
N ALA A 399 18.51 16.43 38.86
CA ALA A 399 19.37 16.89 37.78
C ALA A 399 18.88 16.45 36.39
N ASP A 400 18.06 15.39 36.32
CA ASP A 400 17.57 14.81 35.06
C ASP A 400 16.40 15.57 34.44
N ILE A 401 15.83 16.55 35.15
CA ILE A 401 14.61 17.28 34.71
C ILE A 401 14.74 17.89 33.31
N PRO A 402 15.84 18.59 32.94
CA PRO A 402 16.00 19.11 31.57
C PRO A 402 15.99 18.00 30.50
N ALA A 403 16.63 16.85 30.77
CA ALA A 403 16.66 15.73 29.83
C ALA A 403 15.29 15.04 29.73
N MET A 404 14.62 14.79 30.86
CA MET A 404 13.30 14.18 30.89
C MET A 404 12.22 15.05 30.22
N THR A 405 12.29 16.38 30.36
CA THR A 405 11.37 17.30 29.68
C THR A 405 11.59 17.33 28.17
N GLY A 406 12.84 17.20 27.71
CA GLY A 406 13.15 16.95 26.29
C GLY A 406 12.53 15.64 25.80
N LEU A 407 12.76 14.54 26.53
CA LEU A 407 12.20 13.22 26.24
C LEU A 407 10.67 13.20 26.17
N LEU A 408 10.00 13.94 27.04
CA LEU A 408 8.54 13.96 27.16
C LEU A 408 7.82 14.33 25.84
N LYS A 409 8.48 15.12 24.97
CA LYS A 409 7.97 15.49 23.64
C LYS A 409 8.07 14.34 22.64
N GLU A 410 9.07 13.47 22.76
CA GLU A 410 9.37 12.43 21.78
C GLU A 410 8.96 11.02 22.22
N VAL A 411 8.80 10.81 23.53
CA VAL A 411 8.50 9.50 24.11
C VAL A 411 7.14 8.99 23.63
N ASN A 412 7.09 7.70 23.32
CA ASN A 412 5.89 7.01 22.92
C ASN A 412 4.84 7.00 24.05
N ILE A 413 3.55 6.92 23.70
CA ILE A 413 2.42 6.88 24.64
C ILE A 413 2.56 5.79 25.73
N LEU A 414 3.27 4.69 25.42
CA LEU A 414 3.52 3.60 26.36
C LEU A 414 4.43 4.00 27.52
N GLY A 415 5.43 4.86 27.29
CA GLY A 415 6.37 5.32 28.33
C GLY A 415 5.98 6.66 28.96
N GLN A 416 5.11 7.41 28.28
CA GLN A 416 4.80 8.79 28.62
C GLN A 416 4.34 9.00 30.07
N ALA A 417 3.42 8.17 30.57
CA ALA A 417 2.88 8.33 31.92
C ALA A 417 3.95 8.16 33.01
N SER A 418 4.89 7.24 32.80
CA SER A 418 6.00 7.02 33.75
C SER A 418 7.05 8.12 33.67
N VAL A 419 7.31 8.70 32.49
CA VAL A 419 8.20 9.88 32.38
C VAL A 419 7.59 11.09 33.06
N MET A 420 6.28 11.32 32.93
CA MET A 420 5.58 12.39 33.67
C MET A 420 5.71 12.20 35.18
N GLU A 421 5.51 10.97 35.65
CA GLU A 421 5.65 10.61 37.06
C GLU A 421 7.09 10.83 37.56
N ALA A 422 8.08 10.43 36.77
CA ALA A 422 9.49 10.67 37.05
C ALA A 422 9.82 12.17 37.20
N ILE A 423 9.20 13.03 36.38
CA ILE A 423 9.38 14.49 36.45
C ILE A 423 8.67 15.08 37.68
N LEU A 424 7.41 14.71 37.90
CA LEU A 424 6.57 15.27 38.98
C LEU A 424 7.07 14.89 40.38
N LYS A 425 7.68 13.70 40.52
CA LYS A 425 8.30 13.21 41.77
C LYS A 425 9.32 14.19 42.36
N HIS A 426 10.00 14.98 41.54
CA HIS A 426 11.03 15.94 41.99
C HIS A 426 10.49 17.34 42.30
N GLU A 427 9.19 17.57 42.11
CA GLU A 427 8.47 18.78 42.52
C GLU A 427 9.09 20.10 42.02
N THR A 428 9.77 20.07 40.87
CA THR A 428 10.40 21.26 40.29
C THR A 428 9.36 22.10 39.53
N PRO A 429 9.34 23.44 39.69
CA PRO A 429 8.41 24.29 38.96
C PRO A 429 8.48 24.12 37.43
N GLU A 430 9.70 23.93 36.92
CA GLU A 430 9.99 23.70 35.50
C GLU A 430 9.39 22.36 35.03
N GLY A 431 9.59 21.28 35.79
CA GLY A 431 9.06 19.96 35.48
C GLY A 431 7.52 19.93 35.48
N VAL A 432 6.90 20.51 36.52
CA VAL A 432 5.43 20.60 36.62
C VAL A 432 4.86 21.42 35.46
N THR A 433 5.53 22.52 35.08
CA THR A 433 5.14 23.34 33.92
C THR A 433 5.24 22.53 32.62
N ALA A 434 6.31 21.78 32.40
CA ALA A 434 6.49 20.96 31.21
C ALA A 434 5.40 19.87 31.08
N VAL A 435 4.96 19.26 32.18
CA VAL A 435 3.84 18.31 32.16
C VAL A 435 2.50 19.03 31.90
N ALA A 436 2.28 20.20 32.48
CA ALA A 436 1.07 21.00 32.22
C ALA A 436 0.96 21.45 30.75
N GLU A 437 2.06 21.78 30.07
CA GLU A 437 2.05 22.14 28.65
C GLU A 437 1.49 21.02 27.75
N LEU A 438 1.59 19.76 28.16
CA LEU A 438 1.02 18.64 27.41
C LEU A 438 -0.52 18.62 27.39
N LEU A 439 -1.20 19.43 28.19
CA LEU A 439 -2.66 19.61 28.09
C LEU A 439 -3.07 20.20 26.74
N LYS A 440 -2.12 20.80 26.00
CA LYS A 440 -2.29 21.31 24.64
C LYS A 440 -2.21 20.24 23.55
N ASP A 441 -1.62 19.08 23.86
CA ASP A 441 -1.42 18.00 22.89
C ASP A 441 -2.63 17.03 22.89
N PRO A 442 -3.34 16.87 21.76
CA PRO A 442 -4.56 16.05 21.70
C PRO A 442 -4.39 14.59 22.09
N ILE A 443 -3.20 14.02 21.90
CA ILE A 443 -2.90 12.60 22.16
C ILE A 443 -2.45 12.44 23.62
N LYS A 444 -1.68 13.40 24.11
CA LYS A 444 -0.96 13.34 25.39
C LYS A 444 -1.73 13.91 26.58
N ALA A 445 -2.71 14.78 26.32
CA ALA A 445 -3.42 15.52 27.36
C ALA A 445 -4.17 14.64 28.37
N HIS A 446 -4.68 13.47 27.96
CA HIS A 446 -5.38 12.56 28.88
C HIS A 446 -4.46 12.06 30.00
N ASN A 447 -3.28 11.55 29.62
CA ASN A 447 -2.28 11.07 30.58
C ASN A 447 -1.74 12.23 31.42
N ALA A 448 -1.50 13.39 30.81
CA ALA A 448 -1.03 14.58 31.51
C ALA A 448 -2.04 15.02 32.59
N SER A 449 -3.33 15.12 32.25
CA SER A 449 -4.36 15.46 33.24
C SER A 449 -4.40 14.47 34.39
N LYS A 450 -4.37 13.17 34.12
CA LYS A 450 -4.38 12.15 35.17
C LYS A 450 -3.20 12.32 36.12
N LYS A 451 -1.99 12.52 35.59
CA LYS A 451 -0.78 12.69 36.40
C LYS A 451 -0.74 13.99 37.18
N LEU A 452 -1.25 15.10 36.63
CA LEU A 452 -1.38 16.37 37.35
C LEU A 452 -2.42 16.31 38.47
N ILE A 453 -3.51 15.54 38.28
CA ILE A 453 -4.51 15.30 39.33
C ILE A 453 -3.90 14.44 40.45
N GLU A 454 -3.19 13.36 40.10
CA GLU A 454 -2.46 12.52 41.06
C GLU A 454 -1.40 13.32 41.85
N TYR A 455 -0.77 14.31 41.21
CA TYR A 455 0.19 15.20 41.86
C TYR A 455 -0.45 16.20 42.83
N GLY A 456 -1.69 16.63 42.56
CA GLY A 456 -2.47 17.48 43.47
C GLY A 456 -2.23 18.98 43.28
N SER A 457 -2.51 19.75 44.33
CA SER A 457 -2.57 21.23 44.29
C SER A 457 -1.25 21.92 43.92
N GLY A 458 -0.10 21.24 44.05
CA GLY A 458 1.19 21.75 43.58
C GLY A 458 1.21 22.04 42.07
N ALA A 459 0.32 21.42 41.28
CA ALA A 459 0.20 21.69 39.84
C ALA A 459 -0.68 22.90 39.50
N GLU A 460 -1.40 23.48 40.47
CA GLU A 460 -2.42 24.50 40.21
C GLU A 460 -1.87 25.68 39.40
N ASP A 461 -0.75 26.28 39.84
CA ASP A 461 -0.16 27.45 39.17
C ASP A 461 0.28 27.13 37.74
N ALA A 462 0.80 25.93 37.49
CA ALA A 462 1.23 25.48 36.16
C ALA A 462 0.06 25.21 35.22
N VAL A 463 -1.03 24.63 35.74
CA VAL A 463 -2.26 24.36 34.99
C VAL A 463 -3.00 25.65 34.65
N LEU A 464 -3.05 26.61 35.58
CA LEU A 464 -3.64 27.94 35.35
C LEU A 464 -2.93 28.71 34.24
N LYS A 465 -1.60 28.55 34.08
CA LYS A 465 -0.86 29.14 32.94
C LYS A 465 -1.31 28.60 31.58
N GLN A 466 -1.97 27.44 31.52
CA GLN A 466 -2.51 26.87 30.28
C GLN A 466 -3.96 27.29 30.01
N LEU A 467 -4.57 28.10 30.89
CA LEU A 467 -5.93 28.57 30.74
C LEU A 467 -6.02 29.59 29.60
N ASP A 468 -6.47 29.14 28.43
CA ASP A 468 -6.61 29.96 27.23
C ASP A 468 -8.07 29.94 26.74
N PRO A 469 -8.82 31.06 26.86
CA PRO A 469 -10.25 31.10 26.53
C PRO A 469 -10.55 30.83 25.05
N ASP A 470 -9.58 30.93 24.14
CA ASP A 470 -9.81 30.74 22.70
C ASP A 470 -9.56 29.29 22.25
N GLN A 471 -8.93 28.46 23.09
CA GLN A 471 -8.54 27.09 22.76
C GLN A 471 -9.45 26.06 23.44
N PHE A 472 -10.60 25.77 22.82
CA PHE A 472 -11.63 24.89 23.41
C PHE A 472 -11.11 23.52 23.90
N ILE A 473 -10.29 22.82 23.11
CA ILE A 473 -9.77 21.50 23.48
C ILE A 473 -8.84 21.59 24.70
N VAL A 474 -8.03 22.64 24.77
CA VAL A 474 -7.12 22.88 25.90
C VAL A 474 -7.93 23.20 27.16
N LEU A 475 -8.96 24.05 27.04
CA LEU A 475 -9.85 24.39 28.16
C LEU A 475 -10.50 23.18 28.81
N VAL A 476 -11.02 22.24 28.00
CA VAL A 476 -11.64 21.01 28.54
C VAL A 476 -10.63 20.24 29.39
N ASN A 477 -9.38 20.14 28.95
CA ASN A 477 -8.33 19.44 29.69
C ASN A 477 -7.89 20.19 30.95
N VAL A 478 -7.76 21.52 30.87
CA VAL A 478 -7.40 22.40 32.01
C VAL A 478 -8.48 22.35 33.08
N PHE A 479 -9.74 22.58 32.73
CA PHE A 479 -10.86 22.55 33.67
C PHE A 479 -11.07 21.16 34.29
N ARG A 480 -10.83 20.08 33.56
CA ARG A 480 -10.84 18.72 34.12
C ARG A 480 -9.86 18.60 35.29
N VAL A 481 -8.66 19.16 35.18
CA VAL A 481 -7.66 19.12 36.24
C VAL A 481 -8.05 20.05 37.39
N LEU A 482 -8.40 21.31 37.10
CA LEU A 482 -8.77 22.30 38.13
C LEU A 482 -10.00 21.89 38.95
N LYS A 483 -10.93 21.11 38.39
CA LYS A 483 -12.05 20.52 39.14
C LYS A 483 -11.58 19.66 40.32
N GLU A 484 -10.44 18.99 40.18
CA GLU A 484 -9.90 18.03 41.15
C GLU A 484 -8.77 18.61 42.03
N ILE A 485 -8.06 19.65 41.58
CA ILE A 485 -6.92 20.21 42.33
C ILE A 485 -7.03 21.70 42.64
N GLY A 486 -7.98 22.41 42.02
CA GLY A 486 -8.09 23.86 42.12
C GLY A 486 -8.44 24.33 43.53
N THR A 487 -7.91 25.50 43.90
CA THR A 487 -8.12 26.18 45.18
C THR A 487 -8.78 27.55 44.95
N GLU A 488 -8.82 28.40 45.98
CA GLU A 488 -9.26 29.80 45.86
C GLU A 488 -8.50 30.58 44.77
N LYS A 489 -7.23 30.22 44.49
CA LYS A 489 -6.46 30.83 43.40
C LYS A 489 -7.12 30.60 42.04
N SER A 490 -7.54 29.35 41.79
CA SER A 490 -8.27 29.00 40.57
C SER A 490 -9.59 29.77 40.45
N LEU A 491 -10.33 29.93 41.55
CA LEU A 491 -11.58 30.70 41.54
C LEU A 491 -11.35 32.15 41.10
N LYS A 492 -10.39 32.83 41.73
CA LYS A 492 -10.01 34.22 41.38
C LYS A 492 -9.60 34.32 39.92
N LYS A 493 -8.76 33.39 39.43
CA LYS A 493 -8.28 33.47 38.06
C LYS A 493 -9.36 33.19 37.01
N ILE A 494 -10.26 32.24 37.28
CA ILE A 494 -11.38 31.93 36.40
C ILE A 494 -12.36 33.12 36.35
N GLU A 495 -12.60 33.80 37.48
CA GLU A 495 -13.43 34.99 37.53
C GLU A 495 -12.83 36.15 36.71
N GLU A 496 -11.54 36.44 36.88
CA GLU A 496 -10.82 37.43 36.08
C GLU A 496 -11.00 37.18 34.57
N VAL A 497 -10.76 35.94 34.13
CA VAL A 497 -10.87 35.58 32.70
C VAL A 497 -12.32 35.63 32.22
N ASN A 498 -13.29 35.22 33.05
CA ASN A 498 -14.72 35.30 32.75
C ASN A 498 -15.20 36.74 32.50
N GLN A 499 -14.67 37.70 33.26
CA GLN A 499 -14.99 39.13 33.11
C GLN A 499 -14.46 39.70 31.79
N SER A 500 -13.28 39.24 31.34
CA SER A 500 -12.66 39.73 30.11
C SER A 500 -13.07 38.99 28.82
N THR A 501 -13.51 37.73 28.92
CA THR A 501 -13.80 36.90 27.73
C THR A 501 -15.24 37.01 27.24
N THR A 502 -15.44 36.99 25.92
CA THR A 502 -16.75 36.87 25.27
C THR A 502 -17.10 35.43 24.86
N ASN A 503 -16.22 34.46 25.14
CA ASN A 503 -16.41 33.07 24.71
C ASN A 503 -17.42 32.32 25.61
N ASN A 504 -18.59 31.99 25.05
CA ASN A 504 -19.64 31.26 25.76
C ASN A 504 -19.23 29.84 26.17
N ASN A 505 -18.37 29.16 25.40
CA ASN A 505 -17.90 27.82 25.74
C ASN A 505 -17.00 27.84 26.99
N PHE A 506 -16.17 28.88 27.13
CA PHE A 506 -15.38 29.09 28.34
C PHE A 506 -16.27 29.27 29.55
N ARG A 507 -17.23 30.21 29.48
CA ARG A 507 -18.17 30.51 30.59
C ARG A 507 -18.95 29.27 31.04
N PHE A 508 -19.41 28.46 30.09
CA PHE A 508 -20.11 27.22 30.37
C PHE A 508 -19.24 26.21 31.14
N GLN A 509 -18.01 25.96 30.67
CA GLN A 509 -17.10 25.02 31.34
C GLN A 509 -16.62 25.56 32.71
N ALA A 510 -16.35 26.87 32.77
CA ALA A 510 -15.96 27.57 33.99
C ALA A 510 -17.00 27.41 35.11
N ALA A 511 -18.29 27.60 34.81
CA ALA A 511 -19.37 27.46 35.79
C ALA A 511 -19.38 26.08 36.47
N SER A 512 -19.21 25.02 35.68
CA SER A 512 -19.13 23.65 36.21
C SER A 512 -17.88 23.40 37.07
N THR A 513 -16.78 24.10 36.76
CA THR A 513 -15.51 23.98 37.46
C THR A 513 -15.53 24.73 38.78
N VAL A 514 -16.02 25.99 38.77
CA VAL A 514 -16.22 26.81 39.97
C VAL A 514 -17.08 26.07 40.99
N LYS A 515 -18.23 25.54 40.57
CA LYS A 515 -19.12 24.78 41.47
C LYS A 515 -18.42 23.58 42.12
N ALA A 516 -17.59 22.84 41.36
CA ALA A 516 -16.86 21.69 41.87
C ALA A 516 -15.73 22.08 42.84
N ILE A 517 -15.09 23.23 42.61
CA ILE A 517 -14.07 23.77 43.53
C ILE A 517 -14.73 24.24 44.83
N GLU A 518 -15.79 25.05 44.74
CA GLU A 518 -16.54 25.54 45.91
C GLU A 518 -17.08 24.40 46.77
N SER A 519 -17.61 23.33 46.17
CA SER A 519 -18.13 22.18 46.91
C SER A 519 -17.07 21.36 47.67
N ARG A 520 -15.78 21.59 47.38
CA ARG A 520 -14.66 20.90 48.04
C ARG A 520 -13.98 21.77 49.09
N ILE A 521 -14.06 23.10 48.94
CA ILE A 521 -13.44 24.07 49.84
C ILE A 521 -14.40 24.48 50.95
N ASN A 522 -15.70 24.55 50.66
CA ASN A 522 -16.78 24.70 51.64
C ASN A 522 -17.16 23.36 52.25
#